data_AF-A0A972G6D6-F1
#
_entry.id   AF-A0A972G6D6-F1
#
_cell.length_a   1.000
_cell.length_b   1.000
_cell.length_c   1.000
_cell.angle_alpha   90.00
_cell.angle_beta   90.00
_cell.angle_gamma   90.00
#
_symmetry.space_group_name_H-M   'P 1'
#
loop_
_entity.id
_entity.type
_entity.pdbx_description
1 polymer ?
#
loop_
_entity_poly.entity_id
_entity_poly.type
_entity_poly.pdbx_seq_one_letter_code
_entity_poly.pdbx_strand_id
1 'polypeptide(L)' 'MPRSFTLEQDNLPDVVKGWLRAAQLDDTELIELIFTDGEVLLRRPASPQLREWSRGVADQYDQAFRELTGL' A
#
# COMPACT_ATOMS: atom_id res chain seq x y z
N MET A 1 -6.38 -11.99 -3.91
CA MET A 1 -6.66 -10.76 -3.14
C MET A 1 -5.42 -10.40 -2.35
N PRO A 2 -4.86 -9.19 -2.51
CA PRO A 2 -3.67 -8.78 -1.78
C PRO A 2 -3.94 -8.77 -0.27
N ARG A 3 -3.02 -9.35 0.51
CA ARG A 3 -3.10 -9.33 1.97
C ARG A 3 -2.37 -8.09 2.48
N SER A 4 -3.07 -7.24 3.21
CA SER A 4 -2.49 -6.05 3.84
C SER A 4 -2.32 -6.25 5.34
N PHE A 5 -1.15 -5.95 5.88
CA PHE A 5 -0.88 -5.94 7.31
C PHE A 5 -0.40 -4.55 7.73
N THR A 6 -1.00 -4.01 8.78
CA THR A 6 -0.52 -2.77 9.42
C THR A 6 0.18 -3.17 10.70
N LEU A 7 1.45 -2.85 10.81
CA LEU A 7 2.34 -3.26 11.90
C LEU A 7 3.16 -2.05 12.37
N GLU A 8 3.60 -2.07 13.61
CA GLU A 8 4.59 -1.11 14.10
C GLU A 8 5.96 -1.43 13.50
N GLN A 9 6.71 -0.39 13.16
CA GLN A 9 8.04 -0.52 12.56
C GLN A 9 8.99 -1.34 13.45
N ASP A 10 8.88 -1.22 14.77
CA ASP A 10 9.71 -1.93 15.74
C ASP A 10 9.58 -3.45 15.64
N ASN A 11 8.41 -3.94 15.23
CA ASN A 11 8.13 -5.37 15.07
C ASN A 11 8.65 -5.95 13.74
N LEU A 12 9.25 -5.13 12.87
CA LEU A 12 9.77 -5.57 11.58
C LEU A 12 11.22 -6.11 11.67
N PRO A 13 11.59 -7.08 10.82
CA PRO A 13 12.98 -7.52 10.70
C PRO A 13 13.91 -6.38 10.27
N ASP A 14 15.17 -6.43 10.70
CA ASP A 14 16.16 -5.38 10.41
C ASP A 14 16.37 -5.11 8.92
N VAL A 15 16.27 -6.15 8.09
CA VAL A 15 16.34 -6.04 6.63
C VAL A 15 15.22 -5.15 6.09
N VAL A 16 14.00 -5.33 6.59
CA VAL A 16 12.82 -4.54 6.19
C VAL A 16 12.93 -3.11 6.72
N LYS A 17 13.43 -2.92 7.95
CA LYS A 17 13.76 -1.59 8.50
C LYS A 17 14.79 -0.85 7.63
N GLY A 18 15.76 -1.58 7.08
CA GLY A 18 16.72 -1.06 6.10
C GLY A 18 16.05 -0.54 4.82
N TRP A 19 15.07 -1.27 4.29
CA TRP A 19 14.29 -0.84 3.12
C TRP A 19 13.46 0.41 3.42
N LEU A 20 12.87 0.50 4.61
CA LEU A 20 12.11 1.70 5.02
C LEU A 20 12.98 2.94 5.07
N ARG A 21 14.21 2.84 5.60
CA ARG A 21 15.17 3.95 5.58
C ARG A 21 15.56 4.36 4.16
N ALA A 22 15.83 3.39 3.29
CA ALA A 22 16.14 3.65 1.89
C ALA A 22 14.98 4.34 1.14
N ALA A 23 13.75 4.05 1.54
CA ALA A 23 12.53 4.62 0.99
C ALA A 23 12.03 5.89 1.73
N GLN A 24 12.76 6.41 2.72
CA GLN A 24 12.35 7.56 3.56
C GLN A 24 10.97 7.37 4.23
N LEU A 25 10.72 6.14 4.71
CA LEU A 25 9.53 5.72 5.44
C LEU A 25 9.83 5.40 6.90
N ASP A 26 11.01 5.74 7.40
CA ASP A 26 11.51 5.39 8.72
C ASP A 26 11.03 6.30 9.85
N ASP A 27 10.37 7.41 9.52
CA ASP A 27 9.73 8.33 10.49
C ASP A 27 8.27 7.96 10.80
N THR A 28 7.80 6.80 10.32
CA THR A 28 6.41 6.37 10.52
C THR A 28 6.35 5.22 11.51
N GLU A 29 5.68 5.42 12.65
CA GLU A 29 5.49 4.39 13.69
C GLU A 29 4.78 3.15 13.14
N LEU A 30 3.79 3.35 12.27
CA LEU A 30 3.01 2.30 11.64
C LEU A 30 3.33 2.20 10.16
N ILE A 31 3.52 0.98 9.66
CA ILE A 31 3.76 0.69 8.25
C ILE A 31 2.73 -0.31 7.75
N GLU A 32 2.22 -0.09 6.54
CA GLU A 32 1.38 -1.04 5.84
C GLU A 32 2.22 -1.84 4.82
N LEU A 33 2.25 -3.16 5.02
CA LEU A 33 2.80 -4.11 4.06
C LEU A 33 1.68 -4.69 3.22
N ILE A 34 1.81 -4.59 1.91
CA ILE A 34 0.85 -5.17 0.96
C ILE A 34 1.58 -6.22 0.15
N PHE A 35 1.14 -7.47 0.30
CA PHE A 35 1.65 -8.60 -0.46
C PHE A 35 0.83 -8.78 -1.75
N THR A 36 1.50 -8.74 -2.89
CA THR A 36 0.96 -9.09 -4.21
C THR A 36 1.55 -10.42 -4.67
N ASP A 37 1.19 -10.89 -5.87
CA ASP A 37 1.60 -12.22 -6.36
C ASP A 37 3.12 -12.34 -6.65
N GLY A 38 3.88 -11.24 -6.57
CA GLY A 38 5.33 -11.25 -6.73
C GLY A 38 6.08 -10.11 -6.06
N GLU A 39 5.40 -9.19 -5.39
CA GLU A 39 6.00 -7.98 -4.84
C GLU A 39 5.48 -7.69 -3.42
N VAL A 40 6.27 -6.93 -2.67
CA VAL A 40 5.88 -6.39 -1.38
C VAL A 40 5.94 -4.87 -1.47
N LEU A 41 4.79 -4.22 -1.32
CA LEU A 41 4.71 -2.77 -1.26
C LEU A 41 4.77 -2.32 0.19
N LEU A 42 5.70 -1.40 0.47
CA LEU A 42 5.83 -0.71 1.76
C LEU A 42 5.24 0.69 1.60
N ARG A 43 4.23 1.02 2.41
CA ARG A 43 3.66 2.37 2.42
C ARG A 43 3.26 2.81 3.82
N ARG A 44 3.06 4.13 3.97
CA ARG A 44 2.38 4.67 5.15
C ARG A 44 0.94 4.17 5.19
N PRO A 45 0.39 3.84 6.36
CA PRO A 45 -0.99 3.42 6.49
C PRO A 45 -1.89 4.52 5.94
N ALA A 46 -2.70 4.18 4.94
CA ALA A 46 -3.69 5.11 4.45
C ALA A 46 -4.78 5.29 5.53
N SER A 47 -5.15 6.54 5.81
CA SER A 47 -6.32 6.84 6.65
C SER A 47 -7.50 6.00 6.16
N PRO A 48 -8.29 5.37 7.05
CA PRO A 48 -9.46 4.58 6.65
C PRO A 48 -10.39 5.34 5.69
N GLN A 49 -10.59 6.64 5.92
CA GLN A 49 -11.38 7.51 5.06
C GLN A 49 -10.74 7.69 3.67
N LEU A 50 -9.41 7.77 3.63
CA LEU A 50 -8.64 7.93 2.40
C LEU A 50 -8.59 6.62 1.60
N ARG A 51 -8.66 5.45 2.27
CA ARG A 51 -8.85 4.15 1.63
C ARG A 51 -10.23 4.04 0.98
N GLU A 52 -11.29 4.39 1.70
CA GLU A 52 -12.65 4.39 1.14
C GLU A 52 -12.77 5.33 -0.05
N TRP A 53 -12.24 6.55 0.07
CA TRP A 53 -12.16 7.50 -1.02
C TRP A 53 -11.36 6.95 -2.22
N SER A 54 -10.17 6.39 -1.98
CA SER A 54 -9.31 5.86 -3.04
C SER A 54 -9.93 4.67 -3.77
N ARG A 55 -10.75 3.85 -3.08
CA ARG A 55 -11.45 2.74 -3.71
C ARG A 55 -12.49 3.26 -4.70
N GLY A 56 -13.28 4.25 -4.29
CA GLY A 56 -14.26 4.88 -5.18
C GLY A 56 -13.62 5.57 -6.39
N VAL A 57 -12.46 6.21 -6.22
CA VAL A 57 -11.71 6.83 -7.32
C VAL A 57 -11.08 5.78 -8.24
N ALA A 58 -10.46 4.74 -7.68
CA ALA A 58 -9.84 3.67 -8.45
C ALA A 58 -10.87 2.92 -9.29
N ASP A 59 -12.05 2.61 -8.75
CA ASP A 59 -13.13 1.93 -9.47
C ASP A 59 -13.61 2.76 -10.67
N GLN A 60 -13.71 4.09 -10.52
CA GLN A 60 -14.08 5.00 -11.63
C GLN A 60 -13.00 5.06 -12.71
N TYR A 61 -11.72 5.08 -12.32
CA TYR A 61 -10.62 5.04 -13.27
C TYR A 61 -10.55 3.70 -14.01
N ASP A 62 -10.74 2.59 -13.30
CA ASP A 62 -10.71 1.25 -13.88
C ASP A 62 -11.86 1.06 -14.88
N GLN A 63 -13.05 1.56 -14.55
CA GLN A 63 -14.20 1.59 -15.47
C GLN A 63 -13.91 2.43 -16.71
N ALA A 64 -13.43 3.67 -16.53
CA ALA A 64 -13.10 4.55 -17.66
C ALA A 64 -11.98 3.96 -18.54
N PHE A 65 -11.00 3.29 -17.93
CA PHE A 65 -9.93 2.62 -18.65
C PHE A 65 -10.44 1.43 -19.47
N ARG A 66 -11.35 0.62 -18.93
CA ARG A 66 -12.01 -0.47 -19.67
C ARG A 66 -12.82 0.05 -20.85
N GLU A 67 -13.60 1.11 -20.65
CA GLU A 67 -14.35 1.77 -21.72
C GLU A 67 -13.42 2.31 -22.83
N LEU A 68 -12.28 2.89 -22.47
CA LEU A 68 -11.30 3.39 -23.43
C LEU A 68 -10.53 2.28 -24.16
N THR A 69 -10.29 1.14 -23.51
CA THR A 69 -9.54 0.01 -24.07
C THR A 69 -10.43 -1.03 -24.76
N GLY A 70 -11.76 -0.86 -24.70
CA GLY A 70 -12.73 -1.76 -25.34
C GLY A 70 -12.88 -3.12 -24.64
N LEU A 71 -12.57 -3.17 -23.33
CA LEU A 71 -12.72 -4.34 -22.46
C LEU A 71 -14.03 -4.33 -21.68
#